data_AF-A0A847P9G7-F1
#
_entry.id   AF-A0A847P9G7-F1
#
_cell.length_a   1.000
_cell.length_b   1.000
_cell.length_c   1.000
_cell.angle_alpha   90.00
_cell.angle_beta   90.00
_cell.angle_gamma   90.00
#
_symmetry.space_group_name_H-M   'P 1'
#
loop_
_entity.id
_entity.type
_entity.pdbx_description
1 polymer ?
#
loop_
_entity_poly.entity_id
_entity_poly.type
_entity_poly.pdbx_seq_one_letter_code
_entity_poly.pdbx_strand_id
1 'polypeptide(L)'
;MTFKKHILLITIILIVLLGGCSKDNQKQDVLIYYDKSSQTDVYDFVNNFNNNNPDYELLDFVIATEENSPVKAVIIAFDKEKNSSATLFFLFDNDDWGIISFDRGKHVYYRPEDGLRLEKNVVLFSVDYEVYYSEYEIHDFELTLNRSNDTEPYGINYKSKETTRQKKGQ
;
A
#
# COMPACT_ATOMS: atom_id res chain seq x y z
N MET A 1 14.56 -39.20 -60.23
CA MET A 1 14.92 -38.54 -58.95
C MET A 1 13.67 -37.85 -58.41
N THR A 2 12.72 -38.60 -57.86
CA THR A 2 12.45 -38.76 -56.41
C THR A 2 12.21 -37.44 -55.66
N PHE A 3 10.93 -37.11 -55.46
CA PHE A 3 10.45 -36.68 -54.14
C PHE A 3 9.07 -37.32 -53.87
N LYS A 4 9.05 -38.23 -52.89
CA LYS A 4 7.88 -38.88 -52.27
C LYS A 4 6.97 -37.79 -51.69
N LYS A 5 5.67 -37.78 -51.99
CA LYS A 5 4.59 -38.42 -51.20
C LYS A 5 4.67 -38.08 -49.70
N HIS A 6 3.76 -37.25 -49.18
CA HIS A 6 2.48 -37.72 -48.61
C HIS A 6 1.63 -36.58 -48.04
N ILE A 7 0.38 -36.53 -48.52
CA ILE A 7 -0.78 -35.88 -47.92
C ILE A 7 -0.99 -36.42 -46.50
N LEU A 8 -1.14 -35.54 -45.51
CA LEU A 8 -1.97 -35.83 -44.33
C LEU A 8 -2.65 -34.56 -43.85
N LEU A 9 -3.94 -34.50 -44.11
CA LEU A 9 -4.92 -33.58 -43.55
C LEU A 9 -5.15 -33.97 -42.08
N ILE A 10 -4.94 -33.08 -41.12
CA ILE A 10 -5.55 -33.21 -39.78
C ILE A 10 -6.16 -31.85 -39.41
N THR A 11 -7.47 -31.80 -39.58
CA THR A 11 -8.41 -30.82 -39.03
C THR A 11 -8.49 -31.02 -37.51
N ILE A 12 -8.19 -30.00 -36.70
CA ILE A 12 -8.66 -29.92 -35.31
C ILE A 12 -9.37 -28.58 -35.12
N ILE A 13 -10.69 -28.67 -35.21
CA ILE A 13 -11.66 -27.68 -34.73
C ILE A 13 -12.10 -28.14 -33.33
N LEU A 14 -12.49 -27.18 -32.47
CA LEU A 14 -13.16 -27.32 -31.16
C LEU A 14 -12.18 -27.60 -30.00
N ILE A 15 -12.16 -26.86 -28.88
CA ILE A 15 -13.29 -26.46 -28.05
C ILE A 15 -13.05 -25.08 -27.40
N VAL A 16 -14.10 -24.27 -27.43
CA VAL A 16 -14.31 -23.07 -26.60
C VAL A 16 -14.18 -23.45 -25.13
N LEU A 17 -13.11 -23.00 -24.49
CA LEU A 17 -13.16 -22.68 -23.06
C LEU A 17 -13.09 -21.17 -22.96
N LEU A 18 -14.27 -20.56 -23.06
CA LEU A 18 -14.61 -19.40 -22.23
C LEU A 18 -14.58 -19.87 -20.77
N GLY A 19 -13.39 -20.25 -20.30
CA GLY A 19 -13.06 -20.14 -18.89
C GLY A 19 -12.94 -18.64 -18.66
N GLY A 20 -14.07 -18.00 -18.39
CA GLY A 20 -14.08 -16.79 -17.59
C GLY A 20 -13.37 -17.13 -16.30
N CYS A 21 -12.04 -17.02 -16.29
CA CYS A 21 -11.31 -16.76 -15.08
C CYS A 21 -11.85 -15.39 -14.66
N SER A 22 -12.83 -15.44 -13.75
CA SER A 22 -13.09 -14.34 -12.84
C SER A 22 -11.72 -13.98 -12.26
N LYS A 23 -11.12 -12.93 -12.81
CA LYS A 23 -10.04 -12.26 -12.11
C LYS A 23 -10.75 -11.68 -10.90
N ASP A 24 -10.68 -12.37 -9.77
CA ASP A 24 -10.69 -11.69 -8.50
C ASP A 24 -9.52 -10.69 -8.60
N ASN A 25 -9.83 -9.47 -9.05
CA ASN A 25 -8.94 -8.34 -8.98
C ASN A 25 -8.87 -7.98 -7.49
N GLN A 26 -8.19 -8.83 -6.70
CA GLN A 26 -7.71 -8.41 -5.40
C GLN A 26 -6.71 -7.30 -5.68
N LYS A 27 -7.16 -6.05 -5.52
CA LYS A 27 -6.30 -4.86 -5.48
C LYS A 27 -5.25 -5.14 -4.43
N GLN A 28 -4.00 -5.34 -4.87
CA GLN A 28 -2.92 -5.76 -4.00
C GLN A 28 -2.20 -4.51 -3.50
N ASP A 29 -2.27 -4.27 -2.20
CA ASP A 29 -1.48 -3.23 -1.55
C ASP A 29 0.01 -3.53 -1.80
N VAL A 30 0.76 -2.52 -2.26
CA VAL A 30 2.17 -2.68 -2.63
C VAL A 30 3.04 -2.07 -1.55
N LEU A 31 3.88 -2.90 -0.93
CA LEU A 31 4.97 -2.45 -0.07
C LEU A 31 6.25 -2.37 -0.90
N ILE A 32 6.76 -1.16 -1.04
CA ILE A 32 8.03 -0.86 -1.73
C ILE A 32 9.03 -0.41 -0.68
N TYR A 33 10.21 -1.03 -0.67
CA TYR A 33 11.29 -0.67 0.23
C TYR A 33 12.37 0.12 -0.50
N TYR A 34 13.00 1.04 0.23
CA TYR A 34 14.10 1.84 -0.26
C TYR A 34 15.29 1.64 0.68
N ASP A 35 16.41 1.20 0.11
CA ASP A 35 17.67 1.02 0.85
C ASP A 35 18.36 2.38 1.09
N LYS A 36 19.06 2.46 2.23
CA LYS A 36 19.88 3.53 2.78
C LYS A 36 20.07 4.80 1.93
N SER A 37 19.55 5.91 2.46
CA SER A 37 20.22 7.20 2.40
C SER A 37 20.59 7.66 3.81
N SER A 38 21.75 7.20 4.32
CA SER A 38 22.33 7.57 5.63
C SER A 38 21.48 7.27 6.88
N GLN A 39 22.13 7.19 8.06
CA GLN A 39 21.42 7.17 9.35
C GLN A 39 20.53 8.41 9.41
N THR A 40 19.24 8.24 9.15
CA THR A 40 18.30 9.35 9.12
C THR A 40 17.75 9.48 10.52
N ASP A 41 18.09 10.58 11.20
CA ASP A 41 17.43 10.94 12.44
C ASP A 41 15.92 11.00 12.20
N VAL A 42 15.12 10.48 13.15
CA VAL A 42 13.67 10.37 12.97
C VAL A 42 13.02 11.75 12.73
N TYR A 43 13.55 12.81 13.34
CA TYR A 43 13.07 14.16 13.11
C TYR A 43 13.53 14.70 11.76
N ASP A 44 14.74 14.36 11.30
CA ASP A 44 15.18 14.73 9.95
C ASP A 44 14.34 14.05 8.86
N PHE A 45 13.94 12.79 9.06
CA PHE A 45 13.03 12.06 8.17
C PHE A 45 11.70 12.80 8.00
N VAL A 46 11.09 13.22 9.12
CA VAL A 46 9.79 13.91 9.12
C VAL A 46 9.93 15.36 8.62
N ASN A 47 10.87 16.13 9.16
CA ASN A 47 11.02 17.56 8.88
C ASN A 47 11.39 17.84 7.42
N ASN A 48 12.13 16.93 6.78
CA ASN A 48 12.54 17.07 5.38
C ASN A 48 11.63 16.28 4.42
N PHE A 49 10.55 15.66 4.90
CA PHE A 49 9.72 14.74 4.11
C PHE A 49 9.29 15.35 2.76
N ASN A 50 8.67 16.54 2.78
CA ASN A 50 8.19 17.19 1.56
C ASN A 50 9.31 17.59 0.58
N ASN A 51 10.50 17.92 1.11
CA ASN A 51 11.66 18.26 0.27
C ASN A 51 12.23 17.02 -0.41
N ASN A 52 12.27 15.90 0.32
CA ASN A 52 12.81 14.64 -0.17
C ASN A 52 11.81 13.86 -1.05
N ASN A 53 10.51 14.12 -0.89
CA ASN A 53 9.42 13.44 -1.58
C ASN A 53 8.51 14.47 -2.28
N PRO A 54 8.99 15.14 -3.36
CA PRO A 54 8.27 16.25 -3.99
C PRO A 54 6.92 15.86 -4.59
N ASP A 55 6.73 14.59 -4.93
CA ASP A 55 5.47 14.05 -5.47
C ASP A 55 4.41 13.80 -4.39
N TYR A 56 4.80 13.96 -3.12
CA TYR A 56 3.95 13.75 -1.96
C TYR A 56 3.80 15.03 -1.12
N GLU A 57 2.77 15.06 -0.29
CA GLU A 57 2.56 16.06 0.74
C GLU A 57 2.26 15.37 2.07
N LEU A 58 3.04 15.68 3.11
CA LEU A 58 2.80 15.19 4.47
C LEU A 58 1.44 15.68 4.98
N LEU A 59 0.60 14.77 5.44
CA LEU A 59 -0.71 15.08 6.03
C LEU A 59 -0.72 14.92 7.55
N ASP A 60 -0.19 13.82 8.05
CA ASP A 60 -0.04 13.54 9.49
C ASP A 60 1.15 12.59 9.70
N PHE A 61 1.68 12.53 10.93
CA PHE A 61 2.79 11.65 11.27
C PHE A 61 2.75 11.21 12.74
N VAL A 62 3.36 10.06 13.01
CA VAL A 62 3.58 9.56 14.37
C VAL A 62 5.05 9.19 14.51
N ILE A 63 5.72 9.79 15.48
CA ILE A 63 7.05 9.37 15.94
C ILE A 63 6.86 8.29 17.00
N ALA A 64 7.50 7.15 16.77
CA ALA A 64 7.34 5.96 17.59
C ALA A 64 8.21 6.02 18.85
N THR A 65 7.83 5.23 19.86
CA THR A 65 8.65 4.97 21.04
C THR A 65 9.24 3.56 20.97
N GLU A 66 10.05 3.17 21.96
CA GLU A 66 10.67 1.83 22.00
C GLU A 66 9.65 0.67 21.95
N GLU A 67 8.42 0.89 22.44
CA GLU A 67 7.37 -0.14 22.45
C GLU A 67 6.80 -0.45 21.05
N ASN A 68 7.12 0.39 20.07
CA ASN A 68 6.57 0.34 18.72
C ASN A 68 7.48 -0.37 17.71
N SER A 69 8.58 -0.99 18.17
CA SER A 69 9.47 -1.76 17.30
C SER A 69 8.67 -2.74 16.42
N PRO A 70 8.97 -2.82 15.10
CA PRO A 70 10.17 -2.29 14.43
C PRO A 70 10.04 -0.86 13.88
N VAL A 71 8.99 -0.11 14.20
CA VAL A 71 8.72 1.22 13.61
C VAL A 71 9.38 2.33 14.43
N LYS A 72 10.01 3.30 13.74
CA LYS A 72 10.51 4.56 14.29
C LYS A 72 9.62 5.76 13.94
N ALA A 73 9.05 5.77 12.74
CA ALA A 73 8.05 6.76 12.36
C ALA A 73 7.09 6.23 11.30
N VAL A 74 5.88 6.81 11.29
CA VAL A 74 4.89 6.63 10.23
C VAL A 74 4.47 8.01 9.75
N ILE A 75 4.39 8.18 8.43
CA ILE A 75 3.84 9.39 7.80
C ILE A 75 2.70 8.93 6.89
N ILE A 76 1.55 9.60 6.97
CA ILE A 76 0.53 9.51 5.92
C ILE A 76 0.66 10.71 5.00
N ALA A 77 0.69 10.43 3.71
CA ALA A 77 0.97 11.44 2.70
C ALA A 77 -0.08 11.44 1.58
N PHE A 78 -0.34 12.62 1.05
CA PHE A 78 -1.09 12.81 -0.18
C PHE A 78 -0.19 12.61 -1.39
N ASP A 79 -0.48 11.59 -2.19
CA ASP A 79 0.11 11.32 -3.50
C ASP A 79 -0.53 12.25 -4.54
N LYS A 80 0.26 13.20 -5.06
CA LYS A 80 -0.19 14.22 -6.01
C LYS A 80 -0.48 13.64 -7.40
N GLU A 81 0.21 12.57 -7.79
CA GLU A 81 -0.01 11.89 -9.07
C GLU A 81 -1.33 11.12 -9.05
N LYS A 82 -1.61 10.42 -7.95
CA LYS A 82 -2.84 9.62 -7.79
C LYS A 82 -4.02 10.44 -7.27
N ASN A 83 -3.79 11.66 -6.78
CA ASN A 83 -4.82 12.48 -6.14
C ASN A 83 -5.52 11.70 -5.01
N SER A 84 -4.70 11.15 -4.10
CA SER A 84 -5.10 10.18 -3.07
C SER A 84 -4.16 10.26 -1.87
N SER A 85 -4.68 10.10 -0.65
CA SER A 85 -3.89 10.04 0.59
C SER A 85 -3.72 8.62 1.13
N ALA A 86 -3.92 7.61 0.29
CA ALA A 86 -3.83 6.21 0.69
C ALA A 86 -2.38 5.71 0.59
N THR A 87 -1.42 6.49 1.07
CA THR A 87 0.01 6.16 1.02
C THR A 87 0.66 6.45 2.36
N LEU A 88 1.31 5.43 2.91
CA LEU A 88 2.06 5.50 4.16
C LEU A 88 3.54 5.34 3.89
N PHE A 89 4.34 6.14 4.58
CA PHE A 89 5.79 6.02 4.65
C PHE A 89 6.20 5.58 6.04
N PHE A 90 7.18 4.69 6.11
CA PHE A 90 7.68 4.10 7.34
C PHE A 90 9.16 4.34 7.45
N LEU A 91 9.63 4.73 8.63
CA LEU A 91 11.02 4.59 9.03
C LEU A 91 11.10 3.45 10.04
N PHE A 92 12.01 2.51 9.82
CA PHE A 92 12.18 1.32 10.66
C PHE A 92 13.40 1.43 11.57
N ASP A 93 13.48 0.55 12.57
CA ASP A 93 14.51 0.58 13.61
C ASP A 93 15.94 0.35 13.08
N ASN A 94 16.06 -0.31 11.93
CA ASN A 94 17.28 -0.52 11.17
C ASN A 94 17.68 0.65 10.25
N ASP A 95 16.95 1.77 10.32
CA ASP A 95 17.09 2.98 9.50
C ASP A 95 16.70 2.80 8.02
N ASP A 96 16.11 1.66 7.67
CA ASP A 96 15.47 1.50 6.35
C ASP A 96 14.13 2.22 6.35
N TRP A 97 13.67 2.59 5.16
CA TRP A 97 12.35 3.16 4.99
C TRP A 97 11.58 2.47 3.86
N GLY A 98 10.26 2.50 3.97
CA GLY A 98 9.36 1.84 3.02
C GLY A 98 8.08 2.62 2.81
N ILE A 99 7.38 2.28 1.74
CA ILE A 99 6.11 2.87 1.33
C ILE A 99 5.08 1.77 1.21
N ILE A 100 3.92 1.93 1.84
CA ILE A 100 2.72 1.14 1.52
C ILE A 100 1.74 2.05 0.81
N SER A 101 1.46 1.76 -0.46
CA SER A 101 0.41 2.42 -1.23
C SER A 101 -0.78 1.47 -1.35
N PHE A 102 -1.95 1.91 -0.88
CA PHE A 102 -3.21 1.19 -1.05
C PHE A 102 -3.76 1.51 -2.43
N ASP A 103 -3.84 0.51 -3.32
CA ASP A 103 -4.36 0.71 -4.69
C ASP A 103 -5.89 0.81 -4.70
N ARG A 104 -6.38 1.87 -4.08
CA ARG A 104 -7.82 2.13 -3.92
C ARG A 104 -8.35 3.00 -5.06
N GLY A 105 -7.48 3.59 -5.88
CA GLY A 105 -7.85 4.48 -6.98
C GLY A 105 -7.73 5.95 -6.58
N LYS A 106 -8.26 6.84 -7.44
CA LYS A 106 -8.29 8.29 -7.19
C LYS A 106 -9.37 8.60 -6.15
N HIS A 107 -9.22 9.72 -5.42
CA HIS A 107 -10.25 10.25 -4.49
C HIS A 107 -10.40 9.46 -3.18
N VAL A 108 -9.27 9.04 -2.62
CA VAL A 108 -9.21 8.52 -1.25
C VAL A 108 -8.56 9.59 -0.37
N TYR A 109 -9.23 10.01 0.69
CA TYR A 109 -8.82 11.16 1.48
C TYR A 109 -8.72 10.81 2.96
N TYR A 110 -7.59 11.12 3.57
CA TYR A 110 -7.30 10.85 4.97
C TYR A 110 -8.24 11.67 5.84
N ARG A 111 -8.62 11.11 6.99
CA ARG A 111 -9.54 11.71 7.95
C ARG A 111 -8.76 12.19 9.18
N PRO A 112 -8.28 13.45 9.21
CA PRO A 112 -7.55 13.99 10.37
C PRO A 112 -8.35 13.93 11.66
N GLU A 113 -9.68 13.95 11.59
CA GLU A 113 -10.55 13.83 12.76
C GLU A 113 -10.48 12.45 13.45
N ASP A 114 -10.06 11.40 12.74
CA ASP A 114 -9.86 10.06 13.31
C ASP A 114 -8.39 9.83 13.73
N GLY A 115 -7.46 10.61 13.17
CA GLY A 115 -6.03 10.63 13.52
C GLY A 115 -5.22 9.46 12.96
N LEU A 116 -3.91 9.66 12.80
CA LEU A 116 -2.95 8.57 12.60
C LEU A 116 -2.46 8.10 13.98
N ARG A 117 -2.55 6.79 14.24
CA ARG A 117 -2.15 6.22 15.54
C ARG A 117 -1.24 5.02 15.36
N LEU A 118 -0.34 4.84 16.32
CA LEU A 118 0.58 3.71 16.38
C LEU A 118 0.47 3.04 17.76
N GLU A 119 -0.12 1.85 17.80
CA GLU A 119 -0.30 1.05 19.01
C GLU A 119 0.61 -0.18 18.92
N LYS A 120 1.72 -0.17 19.66
CA LYS A 120 2.82 -1.13 19.45
C LYS A 120 3.25 -1.11 17.97
N ASN A 121 3.18 -2.24 17.30
CA ASN A 121 3.50 -2.40 15.89
C ASN A 121 2.28 -2.31 14.95
N VAL A 122 1.16 -1.76 15.45
CA VAL A 122 -0.09 -1.65 14.70
C VAL A 122 -0.38 -0.19 14.36
N VAL A 123 -0.46 0.11 13.07
CA VAL A 123 -0.83 1.43 12.53
C VAL A 123 -2.33 1.47 12.32
N LEU A 124 -2.97 2.51 12.83
CA LEU A 124 -4.40 2.74 12.70
C LEU A 124 -4.63 4.09 12.01
N PHE A 125 -5.44 4.09 10.96
CA PHE A 125 -5.84 5.31 10.26
C PHE A 125 -7.16 5.07 9.52
N SER A 126 -7.81 6.16 9.14
CA SER A 126 -9.07 6.11 8.39
C SER A 126 -9.01 7.02 7.17
N VAL A 127 -9.71 6.62 6.11
CA VAL A 127 -9.87 7.39 4.88
C VAL A 127 -11.34 7.46 4.46
N ASP A 128 -11.76 8.60 3.92
CA ASP A 128 -12.97 8.75 3.13
C ASP A 128 -12.68 8.19 1.73
N TYR A 129 -13.51 7.25 1.28
CA TYR A 129 -13.46 6.65 -0.05
C TYR A 129 -14.68 7.07 -0.84
N GLU A 130 -14.48 7.75 -1.98
CA GLU A 130 -15.58 8.13 -2.87
C GLU A 130 -16.10 6.90 -3.63
N VAL A 131 -17.35 6.50 -3.34
CA VAL A 131 -17.98 5.35 -4.01
C VAL A 131 -18.74 5.80 -5.25
N TYR A 132 -19.59 6.82 -5.11
CA TYR A 132 -20.41 7.37 -6.20
C TYR A 132 -20.80 8.82 -5.88
N TYR A 133 -20.52 9.76 -6.79
CA TYR A 133 -20.91 11.19 -6.75
C TYR A 133 -21.38 11.71 -5.38
N SER A 134 -20.41 12.12 -4.54
CA SER A 134 -20.61 12.68 -3.19
C SER A 134 -21.04 11.70 -2.08
N GLU A 135 -21.15 10.41 -2.37
CA GLU A 135 -21.26 9.35 -1.35
C GLU A 135 -19.87 8.85 -0.96
N TYR A 136 -19.58 8.97 0.33
CA TYR A 136 -18.31 8.54 0.91
C TYR A 136 -18.54 7.43 1.93
N GLU A 137 -17.76 6.36 1.80
CA GLU A 137 -17.59 5.36 2.83
C GLU A 137 -16.33 5.68 3.64
N ILE A 138 -16.36 5.39 4.94
CA ILE A 138 -15.17 5.51 5.78
C ILE A 138 -14.55 4.12 5.86
N HIS A 139 -13.29 4.02 5.47
CA HIS A 139 -12.50 2.81 5.56
C HIS A 139 -11.48 2.98 6.68
N ASP A 140 -11.61 2.16 7.71
CA ASP A 140 -10.70 2.09 8.85
C ASP A 140 -9.69 0.96 8.59
N PHE A 141 -8.40 1.28 8.70
CA PHE A 141 -7.31 0.36 8.46
C PHE A 141 -6.54 0.04 9.74
N GLU A 142 -6.17 -1.23 9.86
CA GLU A 142 -5.30 -1.77 10.89
C GLU A 142 -4.14 -2.50 10.20
N LEU A 143 -2.94 -1.91 10.26
CA LEU A 143 -1.73 -2.47 9.65
C LEU A 143 -0.79 -2.98 10.74
N THR A 144 -0.62 -4.29 10.82
CA THR A 144 0.35 -4.90 11.72
C THR A 144 1.68 -5.09 11.00
N LEU A 145 2.75 -4.47 11.49
CA LEU A 145 4.11 -4.57 10.94
C LEU A 145 4.95 -5.52 11.80
N ASN A 146 5.53 -6.58 11.23
CA ASN A 146 6.39 -7.49 11.99
C ASN A 146 7.77 -7.60 11.37
N ARG A 147 8.78 -7.84 12.21
CA ARG A 147 10.09 -8.26 11.73
C ARG A 147 9.95 -9.65 11.09
N SER A 148 10.38 -9.77 9.85
CA SER A 148 10.53 -11.04 9.16
C SER A 148 11.83 -11.70 9.60
N ASN A 149 11.76 -12.99 9.91
CA ASN A 149 12.94 -13.82 10.15
C ASN A 149 13.49 -14.44 8.86
N ASP A 150 12.78 -14.25 7.74
CA ASP A 150 13.15 -14.79 6.43
C ASP A 150 14.09 -13.82 5.70
N THR A 151 14.82 -14.34 4.71
CA THR A 151 15.77 -13.62 3.84
C THR A 151 15.10 -12.61 2.88
N GLU A 152 13.96 -12.02 3.27
CA GLU A 152 13.41 -10.89 2.54
C GLU A 152 14.36 -9.70 2.69
N PRO A 153 14.58 -8.92 1.63
CA PRO A 153 15.70 -7.97 1.55
C PRO A 153 15.72 -6.88 2.63
N TYR A 154 14.62 -6.71 3.39
CA TYR A 154 14.46 -5.63 4.37
C TYR A 154 13.93 -6.10 5.74
N GLY A 155 13.72 -7.42 5.92
CA GLY A 155 13.39 -7.98 7.23
C GLY A 155 12.08 -7.47 7.87
N ILE A 156 11.14 -6.92 7.11
CA ILE A 156 9.82 -6.46 7.58
C ILE A 156 8.72 -7.12 6.73
N ASN A 157 7.61 -7.50 7.35
CA ASN A 157 6.37 -7.88 6.68
C ASN A 157 5.19 -7.11 7.27
N TYR A 158 4.07 -7.06 6.55
CA TYR A 158 2.87 -6.44 7.07
C TYR A 158 1.63 -7.29 6.82
N LYS A 159 0.62 -7.08 7.67
CA LYS A 159 -0.74 -7.58 7.47
C LYS A 159 -1.69 -6.41 7.57
N SER A 160 -2.62 -6.34 6.64
CA SER A 160 -3.67 -5.32 6.60
C SER A 160 -5.01 -5.95 6.96
N LYS A 161 -5.78 -5.25 7.78
CA LYS A 161 -7.19 -5.50 8.03
C LYS A 161 -7.94 -4.20 7.83
N GLU A 162 -9.06 -4.30 7.15
CA GLU A 162 -9.90 -3.18 6.78
C GLU A 162 -11.33 -3.40 7.29
N THR A 163 -11.95 -2.35 7.79
CA THR A 163 -13.37 -2.32 8.12
C THR A 163 -14.01 -1.06 7.56
N THR A 164 -15.26 -1.15 7.12
CA THR A 164 -15.99 -0.02 6.56
C THR A 164 -17.10 0.43 7.50
N ARG A 165 -17.27 1.75 7.64
CA ARG A 165 -18.41 2.36 8.34
C ARG A 165 -19.02 3.49 7.52
N GLN A 166 -20.31 3.70 7.70
CA GLN A 166 -21.04 4.75 7.00
C GLN A 166 -20.73 6.11 7.61
N LYS A 167 -20.57 7.13 6.77
CA LYS A 167 -20.51 8.53 7.22
C LYS A 167 -21.88 8.86 7.80
N LYS A 168 -21.95 9.12 9.11
CA LYS A 168 -23.22 9.52 9.73
C LYS A 168 -23.68 10.79 9.02
N GLY A 169 -24.89 10.74 8.45
CA GLY A 169 -25.49 11.86 7.74
C GLY A 169 -25.45 13.12 8.60
N GLN A 170 -25.04 14.23 8.00
CA GLN A 170 -25.18 15.57 8.56
C GLN A 170 -26.66 15.93 8.73
#